data_AF-A0A1J5F1V0-F1
#
_entry.id   AF-A0A1J5F1V0-F1
#
_cell.length_a   1.000
_cell.length_b   1.000
_cell.length_c   1.000
_cell.angle_alpha   90.00
_cell.angle_beta   90.00
_cell.angle_gamma   90.00
#
_symmetry.space_group_name_H-M   'P 1'
#
loop_
_entity.id
_entity.type
_entity.pdbx_description
1 polymer ?
#
loop_
_entity_poly.entity_id
_entity_poly.type
_entity_poly.pdbx_seq_one_letter_code
_entity_poly.pdbx_strand_id
1 'polypeptide(L)'
;MLLQLFGVLFLVNLFTIGGGYVMLPLLHDFFVTQFGWLTNQEFLDAVAMGQVTPGPLTIMNAFIGYKVLGFSGAVAATVGSYLPSLLVVTFVTKYYLKFKGSPVVASVFKGIKPAVVGMLAAVAIKLGGTSLIDPATVAIAIGSFALMAFTKVDPTLVILGSGAAGALLL
;
A
#
# COMPACT_ATOMS: atom_id res chain seq x y z
N MET A 1 -18.18 20.92 -1.35
CA MET A 1 -18.01 19.61 -0.69
C MET A 1 -17.32 18.58 -1.59
N LEU A 2 -17.87 18.19 -2.75
CA LEU A 2 -17.26 17.16 -3.63
C LEU A 2 -15.83 17.53 -4.10
N LEU A 3 -15.64 18.76 -4.60
CA LEU A 3 -14.32 19.24 -5.04
C LEU A 3 -13.31 19.33 -3.88
N GLN A 4 -13.79 19.62 -2.68
CA GLN A 4 -12.96 19.73 -1.48
C GLN A 4 -12.52 18.33 -1.01
N LEU A 5 -13.43 17.36 -0.99
CA LEU A 5 -13.12 15.95 -0.73
C LEU A 5 -12.09 15.43 -1.73
N PHE A 6 -12.33 15.67 -3.03
CA PHE A 6 -11.39 15.32 -4.09
C PHE A 6 -10.03 15.99 -3.90
N GLY A 7 -10.00 17.30 -3.67
CA GLY A 7 -8.77 18.08 -3.57
C GLY A 7 -7.91 17.68 -2.37
N VAL A 8 -8.52 17.41 -1.22
CA VAL A 8 -7.81 16.95 -0.02
C VAL A 8 -7.22 15.57 -0.23
N LEU A 9 -8.00 14.63 -0.78
CA LEU A 9 -7.49 13.30 -1.07
C LEU A 9 -6.42 13.32 -2.16
N PHE A 10 -6.56 14.16 -3.18
CA PHE A 10 -5.53 14.38 -4.18
C PHE A 10 -4.24 14.89 -3.55
N LEU A 11 -4.32 15.90 -2.69
CA LEU A 11 -3.17 16.47 -1.99
C LEU A 11 -2.50 15.43 -1.09
N VAL A 12 -3.27 14.76 -0.23
CA VAL A 12 -2.73 13.77 0.71
C VAL A 12 -2.05 12.63 -0.04
N ASN A 13 -2.65 12.10 -1.11
CA ASN A 13 -2.06 11.01 -1.88
C ASN A 13 -0.88 11.47 -2.76
N LEU A 14 -0.78 12.76 -3.09
CA LEU A 14 0.37 13.31 -3.81
C LEU A 14 1.62 13.45 -2.92
N PHE A 15 1.44 13.80 -1.64
CA PHE A 15 2.54 14.10 -0.72
C PHE A 15 2.86 13.01 0.30
N THR A 16 1.99 12.01 0.47
CA THR A 16 2.26 10.91 1.41
C THR A 16 3.28 9.94 0.83
N ILE A 17 4.46 9.89 1.46
CA ILE A 17 5.52 8.92 1.17
C ILE A 17 5.76 8.11 2.45
N GLY A 18 5.69 6.78 2.38
CA GLY A 18 5.89 5.91 3.55
C GLY A 18 4.77 4.93 3.88
N GLY A 19 3.79 4.76 2.99
CA GLY A 19 2.77 3.72 3.07
C GLY A 19 1.44 4.18 3.68
N GLY A 20 0.50 3.25 3.78
CA GLY A 20 -0.90 3.52 4.13
C GLY A 20 -1.11 4.15 5.51
N TYR A 21 -0.25 3.91 6.48
CA TYR A 21 -0.44 4.39 7.85
C TYR A 21 -0.06 5.86 8.04
N VAL A 22 0.83 6.39 7.19
CA VAL A 22 1.30 7.79 7.30
C VAL A 22 0.20 8.79 6.97
N MET A 23 -0.80 8.41 6.17
CA MET A 23 -1.93 9.28 5.86
C MET A 23 -2.98 9.33 6.98
N LEU A 24 -2.99 8.40 7.95
CA LEU A 24 -4.06 8.35 8.96
C LEU A 24 -4.16 9.64 9.78
N PRO A 25 -3.07 10.21 10.33
CA PRO A 25 -3.17 11.45 11.09
C PRO A 25 -3.62 12.64 10.23
N LEU A 26 -3.17 12.69 8.96
CA LEU A 26 -3.57 13.74 8.02
C LEU A 26 -5.06 13.68 7.70
N LEU A 27 -5.58 12.48 7.41
CA LEU A 27 -6.98 12.30 7.08
C LEU A 27 -7.89 12.48 8.30
N HIS A 28 -7.44 12.07 9.48
CA HIS A 28 -8.13 12.34 10.74
C HIS A 28 -8.24 13.85 10.97
N ASP A 29 -7.13 14.58 10.85
CA ASP A 29 -7.12 16.03 11.04
C ASP A 29 -8.05 16.74 10.04
N PHE A 30 -7.98 16.40 8.75
CA PHE A 30 -8.87 17.00 7.75
C PHE A 30 -10.34 16.64 7.97
N PHE A 31 -10.69 15.36 8.10
CA PHE A 31 -12.09 14.93 8.06
C PHE A 31 -12.80 14.94 9.42
N VAL A 32 -12.07 14.83 10.52
CA VAL A 32 -12.64 14.85 11.88
C VAL A 32 -12.44 16.22 12.51
N THR A 33 -11.22 16.75 12.54
CA THR A 33 -10.91 17.99 13.27
C THR A 33 -11.31 19.24 12.50
N GLN A 34 -10.85 19.39 11.24
CA GLN A 34 -11.03 20.62 10.47
C GLN A 34 -12.42 20.72 9.83
N PHE A 35 -12.86 19.69 9.09
CA PHE A 35 -14.14 19.74 8.39
C PHE A 35 -15.32 19.25 9.23
N GLY A 36 -15.06 18.44 10.28
CA GLY A 36 -16.12 17.83 11.08
C GLY A 36 -17.07 16.93 10.29
N TRP A 37 -16.60 16.35 9.18
CA TRP A 37 -17.41 15.50 8.29
C TRP A 37 -17.60 14.09 8.84
N LEU A 38 -16.69 13.65 9.72
CA LEU A 38 -16.74 12.35 10.37
C LEU A 38 -16.56 12.53 11.87
N THR A 39 -17.24 11.67 12.64
CA THR A 39 -16.90 11.45 14.05
C THR A 39 -15.63 10.59 14.17
N ASN A 40 -15.00 10.60 15.35
CA ASN A 40 -13.89 9.68 15.64
C ASN A 40 -14.29 8.21 15.39
N GLN A 41 -15.52 7.83 15.75
CA GLN A 41 -16.01 6.47 15.53
C GLN A 41 -16.12 6.14 14.04
N GLU A 42 -16.72 7.02 13.24
CA GLU A 42 -16.85 6.79 11.80
C GLU A 42 -15.50 6.77 11.07
N PHE A 43 -14.52 7.53 11.56
CA PHE A 43 -13.16 7.44 11.06
C PHE A 43 -12.52 6.08 11.38
N LEU A 44 -12.69 5.58 12.61
CA LEU A 44 -12.22 4.24 12.98
C LEU A 44 -12.92 3.15 12.17
N ASP A 45 -14.23 3.29 11.91
CA ASP A 45 -14.97 2.37 11.05
C ASP A 45 -14.41 2.38 9.62
N ALA A 46 -14.02 3.54 9.09
CA ALA A 46 -13.36 3.63 7.79
C ALA A 46 -12.01 2.91 7.77
N VAL A 47 -11.19 3.09 8.82
CA VAL A 47 -9.90 2.39 8.98
C VAL A 47 -10.11 0.87 9.09
N ALA A 48 -11.15 0.43 9.80
CA ALA A 48 -11.51 -0.99 9.89
C ALA A 48 -11.91 -1.54 8.52
N MET A 49 -12.74 -0.82 7.76
CA MET A 49 -13.13 -1.19 6.40
C MET A 49 -11.90 -1.34 5.48
N GLY A 50 -10.94 -0.42 5.57
CA GLY A 50 -9.69 -0.51 4.80
C GLY A 50 -8.82 -1.71 5.16
N GLN A 51 -8.91 -2.24 6.38
CA GLN A 51 -8.15 -3.41 6.83
C GLN A 51 -8.86 -4.75 6.58
N VAL A 52 -10.19 -4.76 6.59
CA VAL A 52 -10.98 -5.97 6.29
C VAL A 52 -10.88 -6.34 4.82
N THR A 53 -10.77 -5.35 3.93
CA THR A 53 -10.58 -5.61 2.51
C THR A 53 -9.13 -6.00 2.21
N PRO A 54 -8.88 -7.13 1.53
CA PRO A 54 -7.53 -7.45 1.07
C PRO A 54 -7.07 -6.39 0.08
N GLY A 55 -5.93 -5.75 0.36
CA GLY A 55 -5.38 -4.73 -0.53
C GLY A 55 -4.84 -3.52 0.23
N PRO A 56 -4.76 -2.37 -0.44
CA PRO A 56 -4.20 -1.16 0.14
C PRO A 56 -5.17 -0.52 1.13
N LEU A 57 -4.63 -0.01 2.25
CA LEU A 57 -5.41 0.74 3.25
C LEU A 57 -6.17 1.93 2.65
N THR A 58 -5.75 2.43 1.48
CA THR A 58 -6.41 3.50 0.72
C THR A 58 -7.86 3.21 0.34
N ILE A 59 -8.33 1.95 0.44
CA ILE A 59 -9.75 1.59 0.26
C ILE A 59 -10.64 2.38 1.22
N MET A 60 -10.14 2.71 2.42
CA MET A 60 -10.87 3.55 3.38
C MET A 60 -11.27 4.91 2.81
N ASN A 61 -10.50 5.48 1.86
CA ASN A 61 -10.79 6.79 1.28
C ASN A 61 -12.13 6.76 0.51
N ALA A 62 -12.40 5.66 -0.20
CA ALA A 62 -13.67 5.47 -0.89
C ALA A 62 -14.85 5.37 0.10
N PHE A 63 -14.64 4.71 1.24
CA PHE A 63 -15.64 4.63 2.31
C PHE A 63 -15.89 5.98 2.99
N ILE A 64 -14.82 6.75 3.27
CA ILE A 64 -14.92 8.14 3.74
C ILE A 64 -15.74 8.95 2.74
N GLY A 65 -15.42 8.87 1.46
CA GLY A 65 -16.20 9.55 0.41
C GLY A 65 -17.67 9.14 0.39
N TYR A 66 -17.95 7.85 0.56
CA TYR A 66 -19.31 7.33 0.67
C TYR A 66 -20.06 7.90 1.87
N LYS A 67 -19.42 7.98 3.03
CA LYS A 67 -20.02 8.54 4.25
C LYS A 67 -20.33 10.03 4.13
N VAL A 68 -19.49 10.79 3.41
CA VAL A 68 -19.64 12.24 3.29
C VAL A 68 -20.65 12.66 2.20
N LEU A 69 -20.66 12.00 1.04
CA LEU A 69 -21.48 12.40 -0.12
C LEU A 69 -22.18 11.23 -0.83
N GLY A 70 -22.26 10.05 -0.21
CA GLY A 70 -22.81 8.85 -0.84
C GLY A 70 -21.97 8.40 -2.04
N PHE A 71 -22.63 7.80 -3.03
CA PHE A 71 -21.95 7.20 -4.18
C PHE A 71 -21.05 8.19 -4.96
N SER A 72 -21.51 9.43 -5.16
CA SER A 72 -20.71 10.46 -5.84
C SER A 72 -19.44 10.81 -5.06
N GLY A 73 -19.53 10.85 -3.73
CA GLY A 73 -18.38 11.02 -2.84
C GLY A 73 -17.39 9.85 -2.91
N ALA A 74 -17.89 8.61 -2.95
CA ALA A 74 -17.05 7.43 -3.09
C ALA A 74 -16.24 7.46 -4.40
N VAL A 75 -16.89 7.83 -5.51
CA VAL A 75 -16.22 7.99 -6.82
C VAL A 75 -15.19 9.11 -6.76
N ALA A 76 -15.57 10.30 -6.27
CA ALA A 76 -14.66 11.43 -6.17
C ALA A 76 -13.45 11.14 -5.27
N ALA A 77 -13.65 10.44 -4.16
CA ALA A 77 -12.58 10.04 -3.25
C ALA A 77 -11.63 9.02 -3.87
N THR A 78 -12.18 8.05 -4.61
CA THR A 78 -11.38 7.05 -5.33
C THR A 78 -10.54 7.73 -6.40
N VAL A 79 -11.16 8.56 -7.25
CA VAL A 79 -10.43 9.29 -8.29
C VAL A 79 -9.38 10.22 -7.67
N GLY A 80 -9.73 10.99 -6.64
CA GLY A 80 -8.79 11.86 -5.93
C GLY A 80 -7.59 11.10 -5.36
N SER A 81 -7.79 9.87 -4.88
CA SER A 81 -6.71 9.07 -4.30
C SER A 81 -5.75 8.49 -5.34
N TYR A 82 -6.26 8.02 -6.48
CA TYR A 82 -5.44 7.31 -7.48
C TYR A 82 -4.97 8.18 -8.66
N LEU A 83 -5.67 9.27 -8.96
CA LEU A 83 -5.29 10.20 -10.02
C LEU A 83 -3.87 10.78 -9.86
N PRO A 84 -3.37 11.21 -8.69
CA PRO A 84 -2.02 11.75 -8.58
C PRO A 84 -0.96 10.72 -9.01
N SER A 85 -1.08 9.47 -8.57
CA SER A 85 -0.17 8.40 -8.98
C SER A 85 -0.25 8.11 -10.48
N LEU A 86 -1.45 8.09 -11.07
CA LEU A 86 -1.63 7.91 -12.50
C LEU A 86 -0.98 9.02 -13.32
N LEU A 87 -1.12 10.28 -12.89
CA LEU A 87 -0.50 11.43 -13.55
C LEU A 87 1.03 11.35 -13.49
N VAL A 88 1.59 11.07 -12.32
CA VAL A 88 3.04 10.93 -12.13
C VAL A 88 3.61 9.81 -12.99
N VAL A 89 3.00 8.61 -12.95
CA VAL A 89 3.47 7.46 -13.73
C VAL A 89 3.35 7.74 -15.23
N THR A 90 2.24 8.31 -15.69
CA THR A 90 2.06 8.65 -17.11
C THR A 90 3.10 9.66 -17.58
N PHE A 91 3.34 10.69 -16.78
CA PHE A 91 4.33 11.71 -17.07
C PHE A 91 5.74 11.09 -17.15
N VAL A 92 6.17 10.37 -16.11
CA VAL A 92 7.50 9.74 -16.06
C VAL A 92 7.67 8.74 -17.21
N THR A 93 6.64 7.93 -17.50
CA THR A 93 6.68 6.94 -18.58
C THR A 93 6.84 7.59 -19.95
N LYS A 94 6.17 8.72 -20.20
CA LYS A 94 6.31 9.46 -21.46
C LYS A 94 7.76 9.89 -21.71
N TYR A 95 8.43 10.43 -20.69
CA TYR A 95 9.83 10.83 -20.81
C TYR A 95 10.78 9.63 -20.85
N TYR A 96 10.50 8.59 -20.07
CA TYR A 96 11.24 7.33 -20.13
C TYR A 96 11.25 6.76 -21.56
N LEU A 97 10.09 6.64 -22.21
CA LEU A 97 10.00 6.11 -23.57
C LEU A 97 10.77 6.96 -24.60
N LYS A 98 10.79 8.29 -24.40
CA LYS A 98 11.57 9.21 -25.24
C LYS A 98 13.08 9.04 -25.06
N PHE A 99 13.54 8.77 -23.84
CA PHE A 99 14.97 8.73 -23.51
C PHE A 99 15.52 7.32 -23.21
N LYS A 100 14.73 6.25 -23.40
CA LYS A 100 15.12 4.86 -23.07
C LYS A 100 16.40 4.38 -23.79
N GLY A 101 16.72 4.97 -24.94
CA GLY A 101 17.94 4.69 -25.70
C GLY A 101 19.18 5.38 -25.15
N SER A 102 19.05 6.31 -24.21
CA SER A 102 20.18 7.00 -23.59
C SER A 102 20.93 6.06 -22.64
N PRO A 103 22.27 5.95 -22.77
CA PRO A 103 23.11 5.18 -21.84
C PRO A 103 22.93 5.61 -20.38
N VAL A 104 22.63 6.90 -20.13
CA VAL A 104 22.40 7.45 -18.79
C VAL A 104 21.14 6.85 -18.18
N VAL A 105 20.03 6.86 -18.91
CA VAL A 105 18.75 6.29 -18.43
C VAL A 105 18.91 4.79 -18.18
N ALA A 106 19.53 4.06 -19.10
CA ALA A 106 19.78 2.63 -18.92
C ALA A 106 20.63 2.35 -17.66
N SER A 107 21.64 3.18 -17.39
CA SER A 107 22.50 3.04 -16.20
C SER A 107 21.77 3.35 -14.90
N VAL A 108 20.90 4.37 -14.89
CA VAL A 108 20.04 4.68 -13.74
C VAL A 108 19.14 3.49 -13.40
N PHE A 109 18.45 2.91 -14.39
CA PHE A 109 17.60 1.74 -14.14
C PHE A 109 18.40 0.48 -13.74
N LYS A 110 19.64 0.33 -14.22
CA LYS A 110 20.55 -0.72 -13.73
C LYS A 110 20.91 -0.54 -12.26
N GLY A 111 20.98 0.69 -11.75
CA GLY A 111 21.19 0.98 -10.31
C GLY A 111 19.92 0.84 -9.46
N ILE A 112 18.76 1.27 -9.98
CA ILE A 112 17.49 1.21 -9.24
C ILE A 112 17.09 -0.24 -8.93
N LYS A 113 17.24 -1.18 -9.88
CA LYS A 113 16.86 -2.59 -9.68
C LYS A 113 17.50 -3.23 -8.44
N PRO A 114 18.84 -3.26 -8.28
CA PRO A 114 19.48 -3.83 -7.09
C PRO A 114 19.20 -2.99 -5.84
N ALA A 115 19.04 -1.67 -5.94
CA ALA A 115 18.67 -0.84 -4.79
C ALA A 115 17.29 -1.22 -4.22
N VAL A 116 16.30 -1.47 -5.08
CA VAL A 116 14.98 -1.95 -4.67
C VAL A 116 15.08 -3.33 -4.03
N VAL A 117 15.84 -4.26 -4.63
CA VAL A 117 16.07 -5.60 -4.05
C VAL A 117 16.71 -5.50 -2.67
N GLY A 118 17.75 -4.67 -2.51
CA GLY A 118 18.42 -4.45 -1.23
C GLY A 118 17.50 -3.82 -0.18
N MET A 119 16.67 -2.86 -0.57
CA MET A 119 15.66 -2.28 0.32
C MET A 119 14.63 -3.32 0.79
N LEU A 120 14.10 -4.13 -0.13
CA LEU A 120 13.17 -5.21 0.21
C LEU A 120 13.82 -6.26 1.13
N ALA A 121 15.08 -6.63 0.86
CA ALA A 121 15.84 -7.53 1.71
C ALA A 121 16.05 -6.95 3.12
N ALA A 122 16.37 -5.66 3.24
CA ALA A 122 16.52 -4.99 4.53
C ALA A 122 15.21 -5.00 5.34
N VAL A 123 14.07 -4.75 4.69
CA VAL A 123 12.75 -4.86 5.32
C VAL A 123 12.46 -6.31 5.74
N ALA A 124 12.76 -7.29 4.89
CA ALA A 124 12.56 -8.70 5.20
C ALA A 124 13.41 -9.16 6.39
N ILE A 125 14.68 -8.76 6.47
CA ILE A 125 15.55 -9.07 7.62
C ILE A 125 15.02 -8.41 8.90
N LYS A 126 14.61 -7.14 8.82
CA LYS A 126 14.06 -6.41 9.96
C LYS A 126 12.79 -7.08 10.50
N LEU A 127 11.87 -7.47 9.63
CA LEU A 127 10.64 -8.17 10.02
C LEU A 127 10.90 -9.62 10.45
N GLY A 128 11.90 -10.28 9.86
CA GLY A 128 12.34 -11.62 10.23
C GLY A 128 12.80 -11.68 11.69
N GLY A 129 13.55 -10.67 12.16
CA GLY A 129 14.01 -10.61 13.55
C GLY A 129 12.90 -10.57 14.60
N THR A 130 11.69 -10.10 14.25
CA THR A 130 10.53 -10.12 15.16
C THR A 130 9.61 -11.32 14.93
N SER A 131 9.71 -12.00 13.79
CA SER A 131 8.77 -13.06 13.37
C SER A 131 9.36 -14.47 13.48
N LEU A 132 10.69 -14.60 13.47
CA LEU A 132 11.41 -15.88 13.52
C LEU A 132 11.95 -16.13 14.93
N ILE A 133 11.05 -16.48 15.84
CA ILE A 133 11.38 -16.67 17.26
C ILE A 133 11.83 -18.09 17.59
N ASP A 134 11.36 -19.08 16.83
CA ASP A 134 11.52 -20.50 17.12
C ASP A 134 11.99 -21.30 15.89
N PRO A 135 12.56 -22.51 16.08
CA PRO A 135 13.02 -23.33 14.97
C PRO A 135 11.93 -23.72 13.96
N ALA A 136 10.66 -23.81 14.39
CA ALA A 136 9.55 -24.13 13.51
C ALA A 136 9.18 -22.93 12.62
N THR A 137 9.15 -21.70 13.13
CA THR A 137 8.98 -20.49 12.29
C THR A 137 10.10 -20.34 11.27
N VAL A 138 11.35 -20.62 11.65
CA VAL A 138 12.48 -20.61 10.72
C VAL A 138 12.32 -21.68 9.63
N ALA A 139 11.89 -22.89 9.99
CA ALA A 139 11.63 -23.96 9.03
C ALA A 139 10.50 -23.61 8.06
N ILE A 140 9.39 -23.02 8.56
CA ILE A 140 8.27 -22.55 7.73
C ILE A 140 8.74 -21.45 6.78
N ALA A 141 9.56 -20.50 7.25
CA ALA A 141 10.06 -19.41 6.43
C ALA A 141 10.99 -19.90 5.31
N ILE A 142 11.96 -20.77 5.62
CA ILE A 142 12.84 -21.37 4.62
C ILE A 142 12.05 -22.24 3.64
N GLY A 143 11.11 -23.04 4.14
CA GLY A 143 10.23 -23.88 3.32
C GLY A 143 9.39 -23.05 2.35
N SER A 144 8.76 -21.98 2.85
CA SER A 144 7.94 -21.07 2.04
C SER A 144 8.78 -20.35 0.98
N PHE A 145 9.99 -19.91 1.34
CA PHE A 145 10.92 -19.29 0.41
C PHE A 145 11.37 -20.25 -0.69
N ALA A 146 11.77 -21.47 -0.32
CA ALA A 146 12.17 -22.50 -1.29
C ALA A 146 11.02 -22.85 -2.23
N LEU A 147 9.80 -23.00 -1.70
CA LEU A 147 8.62 -23.30 -2.48
C LEU A 147 8.35 -22.18 -3.49
N MET A 148 8.42 -20.91 -3.09
CA MET A 148 8.29 -19.79 -4.02
C MET A 148 9.45 -19.64 -5.02
N ALA A 149 10.68 -19.97 -4.62
CA ALA A 149 11.85 -19.78 -5.47
C ALA A 149 11.97 -20.85 -6.57
N PHE A 150 11.54 -22.09 -6.27
CA PHE A 150 11.69 -23.23 -7.17
C PHE A 150 10.39 -23.68 -7.83
N THR A 151 9.23 -23.18 -7.39
CA THR A 151 7.93 -23.52 -7.97
C THR A 151 7.16 -22.27 -8.38
N LYS A 152 6.14 -22.45 -9.24
CA LYS A 152 5.24 -21.37 -9.67
C LYS A 152 3.96 -21.31 -8.83
N VAL A 153 4.03 -21.75 -7.57
CA VAL A 153 2.87 -21.78 -6.69
C VAL A 153 2.45 -20.34 -6.39
N ASP A 154 1.13 -20.13 -6.37
CA ASP A 154 0.54 -18.83 -6.10
C ASP A 154 0.94 -18.34 -4.69
N PRO A 155 1.44 -17.10 -4.54
CA PRO A 155 1.84 -16.56 -3.23
C PRO A 155 0.73 -16.62 -2.18
N THR A 156 -0.54 -16.49 -2.57
CA THR A 156 -1.69 -16.58 -1.66
C THR A 156 -1.78 -17.98 -1.05
N LEU A 157 -1.53 -19.04 -1.82
CA LEU A 157 -1.52 -20.41 -1.29
C LEU A 157 -0.36 -20.64 -0.32
N VAL A 158 0.81 -20.05 -0.61
CA VAL A 158 1.97 -20.14 0.29
C VAL A 158 1.70 -19.42 1.61
N ILE A 159 1.08 -18.24 1.57
CA ILE A 159 0.68 -17.48 2.77
C ILE A 159 -0.36 -18.26 3.59
N LEU A 160 -1.40 -18.81 2.96
CA LEU A 160 -2.42 -19.59 3.66
C LEU A 160 -1.83 -20.88 4.26
N GLY A 161 -0.98 -21.58 3.50
CA GLY A 161 -0.35 -22.82 3.94
C GLY A 161 0.63 -22.61 5.09
N SER A 162 1.47 -21.58 5.01
CA SER A 162 2.39 -21.22 6.09
C SER A 162 1.66 -20.73 7.34
N GLY A 163 0.58 -19.96 7.19
CA GLY A 163 -0.28 -19.54 8.31
C GLY A 163 -0.96 -20.73 9.01
N ALA A 164 -1.49 -21.67 8.24
CA ALA A 164 -2.09 -22.89 8.79
C ALA A 164 -1.04 -23.79 9.47
N ALA A 165 0.15 -23.94 8.87
CA ALA A 165 1.25 -24.69 9.48
C ALA A 165 1.71 -24.04 10.79
N GLY A 166 1.80 -22.71 10.82
CA GLY A 166 2.10 -21.94 12.04
C GLY A 166 1.07 -22.18 13.14
N ALA A 167 -0.22 -22.09 12.83
CA ALA A 167 -1.30 -22.29 13.81
C ALA A 167 -1.41 -23.73 14.36
N LEU A 168 -0.86 -24.72 13.66
CA LEU A 168 -0.84 -26.13 14.09
C LEU A 168 0.42 -26.51 14.87
N LEU A 169 1.54 -25.82 14.62
CA LEU A 169 2.86 -26.15 15.18
C LEU A 169 3.27 -25.23 16.34
N LEU A 170 2.64 -24.06 16.49
CA LEU A 170 2.86 -23.07 17.57
C LEU A 170 1.61 -22.94 18.44
#